data_AF-A0A1I4RHQ5-F1
#
_entry.id   AF-A0A1I4RHQ5-F1
#
_cell.length_a   1.000
_cell.length_b   1.000
_cell.length_c   1.000
_cell.angle_alpha   90.00
_cell.angle_beta   90.00
_cell.angle_gamma   90.00
#
_symmetry.space_group_name_H-M   'P 1'
#
loop_
_entity.id
_entity.type
_entity.pdbx_description
1 polymer ?
#
loop_
_entity_poly.entity_id
_entity_poly.type
_entity_poly.pdbx_seq_one_letter_code
_entity_poly.pdbx_strand_id
1 'polypeptide(L)'
;MALTQMQLIQSLGEAMAWFERELLWGVEPTELRHLCGRIGELYAALISNGQMAQQVNQPGYDVVSGNGERISVKTTAMMSTAGHIAFSANSLEFVDRVIVLRLNTEEMQIEVLLDAPLADVMPMLSPTTVGKRTLTLSKLLTRTRPSRRAATTSEVRYEGYLVRELESGTIEVEREGVSVQPVKPVLRELAVQLNVGLLNSRGNEFNTRQLGTQIIQSIRALENEIAPGIRALIAEE
;
A
#
# COMPACT_ATOMS: atom_id res chain seq x y z
N MET A 1 -14.82 26.31 0.33
CA MET A 1 -13.45 26.88 0.19
C MET A 1 -12.54 25.76 -0.26
N ALA A 2 -11.61 26.00 -1.17
CA ALA A 2 -10.61 25.00 -1.56
C ALA A 2 -9.69 24.68 -0.38
N LEU A 3 -9.31 23.42 -0.22
CA LEU A 3 -8.36 22.98 0.81
C LEU A 3 -6.94 23.27 0.33
N THR A 4 -6.08 23.73 1.23
CA THR A 4 -4.64 23.77 0.95
C THR A 4 -4.07 22.35 0.84
N GLN A 5 -2.91 22.19 0.19
CA GLN A 5 -2.22 20.89 0.16
C GLN A 5 -1.91 20.36 1.56
N MET A 6 -1.55 21.24 2.51
CA MET A 6 -1.31 20.86 3.90
C MET A 6 -2.57 20.27 4.54
N GLN A 7 -3.73 20.89 4.30
CA GLN A 7 -5.01 20.39 4.82
C GLN A 7 -5.39 19.05 4.18
N LEU A 8 -5.14 18.84 2.88
CA LEU A 8 -5.36 17.55 2.24
C LEU A 8 -4.48 16.44 2.86
N ILE A 9 -3.21 16.74 3.11
CA ILE A 9 -2.28 15.79 3.76
C ILE A 9 -2.76 15.45 5.18
N GLN A 10 -3.14 16.46 5.96
CA GLN A 10 -3.66 16.26 7.32
C GLN A 10 -4.95 15.42 7.32
N SER A 11 -5.93 15.79 6.50
CA SER A 11 -7.19 15.05 6.38
C SER A 11 -6.99 13.61 5.90
N LEU A 12 -6.05 13.37 4.98
CA LEU A 12 -5.70 12.02 4.56
C LEU A 12 -5.09 11.22 5.73
N GLY A 13 -4.16 11.82 6.47
CA GLY A 13 -3.55 11.18 7.65
C GLY A 13 -4.57 10.85 8.73
N GLU A 14 -5.51 11.74 9.01
CA GLU A 14 -6.61 11.53 9.95
C GLU A 14 -7.53 10.39 9.50
N ALA A 15 -7.92 10.38 8.22
CA ALA A 15 -8.78 9.35 7.65
C ALA A 15 -8.10 7.97 7.68
N MET A 16 -6.81 7.89 7.36
CA MET A 16 -6.02 6.66 7.46
C MET A 16 -5.90 6.18 8.91
N ALA A 17 -5.68 7.08 9.87
CA ALA A 17 -5.63 6.74 11.28
C ALA A 17 -6.98 6.30 11.85
N TRP A 18 -8.10 6.82 11.33
CA TRP A 18 -9.43 6.32 11.69
C TRP A 18 -9.69 4.94 11.08
N PHE A 19 -9.33 4.74 9.81
CA PHE A 19 -9.43 3.44 9.14
C PHE A 19 -8.63 2.36 9.88
N GLU A 20 -7.40 2.65 10.30
CA GLU A 20 -6.58 1.73 11.12
C GLU A 20 -7.31 1.30 12.41
N ARG A 21 -7.99 2.24 13.09
CA ARG A 21 -8.71 1.96 14.33
C ARG A 21 -9.94 1.07 14.12
N GLU A 22 -10.71 1.31 13.07
CA GLU A 22 -11.87 0.47 12.73
C GLU A 22 -11.44 -0.97 12.45
N LEU A 23 -10.34 -1.17 11.71
CA LEU A 23 -9.78 -2.49 11.46
C LEU A 23 -9.29 -3.17 12.75
N LEU A 24 -8.69 -2.42 13.66
CA LEU A 24 -8.27 -2.93 14.97
C LEU A 24 -9.47 -3.42 15.81
N TRP A 25 -10.61 -2.78 15.67
CA TRP A 25 -11.86 -3.21 16.31
C TRP A 25 -12.52 -4.41 15.60
N GLY A 26 -11.91 -4.92 14.53
CA GLY A 26 -12.38 -6.09 13.78
C GLY A 26 -13.46 -5.76 12.75
N VAL A 27 -13.62 -4.49 12.37
CA VAL A 27 -14.56 -4.10 11.32
C VAL A 27 -14.01 -4.53 9.96
N GLU A 28 -14.84 -5.21 9.17
CA GLU A 28 -14.44 -5.68 7.85
C GLU A 28 -14.21 -4.48 6.90
N PRO A 29 -13.11 -4.46 6.11
CA PRO A 29 -12.81 -3.33 5.21
C PRO A 29 -13.94 -3.04 4.21
N THR A 30 -14.73 -4.05 3.86
CA THR A 30 -15.87 -3.92 2.95
C THR A 30 -17.07 -3.17 3.54
N GLU A 31 -17.11 -2.97 4.85
CA GLU A 31 -18.13 -2.17 5.54
C GLU A 31 -17.74 -0.69 5.59
N LEU A 32 -16.45 -0.38 5.48
CA LEU A 32 -15.88 0.96 5.53
C LEU A 32 -15.87 1.68 4.17
N ARG A 33 -16.79 1.35 3.26
CA ARG A 33 -16.76 1.81 1.85
C ARG A 33 -16.69 3.33 1.71
N HIS A 34 -17.44 4.05 2.53
CA HIS A 34 -17.45 5.52 2.51
C HIS A 34 -16.10 6.11 2.94
N LEU A 35 -15.50 5.54 3.98
CA LEU A 35 -14.18 5.95 4.46
C LEU A 35 -13.10 5.63 3.43
N CYS A 36 -13.13 4.42 2.86
CA CYS A 36 -12.25 4.02 1.76
C CYS A 36 -12.38 4.96 0.55
N GLY A 37 -13.61 5.32 0.17
CA GLY A 37 -13.89 6.31 -0.87
C GLY A 37 -13.23 7.65 -0.56
N ARG A 38 -13.47 8.18 0.64
CA ARG A 38 -12.90 9.46 1.07
C ARG A 38 -11.38 9.47 1.09
N ILE A 39 -10.75 8.42 1.61
CA ILE A 39 -9.29 8.25 1.61
C ILE A 39 -8.75 8.31 0.18
N GLY A 40 -9.40 7.60 -0.75
CA GLY A 40 -8.99 7.61 -2.14
C GLY A 40 -9.15 8.97 -2.82
N GLU A 41 -10.25 9.68 -2.56
CA GLU A 41 -10.47 11.03 -3.08
C GLU A 41 -9.40 12.00 -2.59
N LEU A 42 -9.09 11.96 -1.28
CA LEU A 42 -8.04 12.79 -0.67
C LEU A 42 -6.66 12.47 -1.27
N TYR A 43 -6.34 11.19 -1.43
CA TYR A 43 -5.09 10.76 -2.03
C TYR A 43 -5.00 11.17 -3.51
N ALA A 44 -6.06 10.97 -4.29
CA ALA A 44 -6.13 11.38 -5.69
C ALA A 44 -5.98 12.89 -5.86
N ALA A 45 -6.61 13.69 -5.00
CA ALA A 45 -6.44 15.14 -4.98
C ALA A 45 -4.97 15.52 -4.69
N LEU A 46 -4.33 14.84 -3.73
CA LEU A 46 -2.92 15.06 -3.40
C LEU A 46 -1.98 14.77 -4.58
N ILE A 47 -2.06 13.58 -5.17
CA ILE A 47 -1.12 13.17 -6.24
C ILE A 47 -1.34 13.89 -7.57
N SER A 48 -2.54 14.47 -7.77
CA SER A 48 -2.88 15.24 -8.97
C SER A 48 -2.67 16.76 -8.80
N ASN A 49 -2.11 17.18 -7.66
CA ASN A 49 -2.04 18.60 -7.25
C ASN A 49 -3.39 19.32 -7.40
N GLY A 50 -4.46 18.58 -7.13
CA GLY A 50 -5.84 18.97 -7.39
C GLY A 50 -6.61 19.35 -6.14
N GLN A 51 -7.93 19.36 -6.29
CA GLN A 51 -8.91 19.61 -5.25
C GLN A 51 -10.05 18.61 -5.39
N MET A 52 -10.69 18.29 -4.26
CA MET A 52 -11.95 17.55 -4.29
C MET A 52 -13.03 18.41 -4.99
N ALA A 53 -13.94 17.74 -5.70
CA ALA A 53 -15.12 18.34 -6.31
C ALA A 53 -15.88 19.22 -5.30
N GLN A 54 -16.12 20.48 -5.65
CA GLN A 54 -16.65 21.49 -4.71
C GLN A 54 -18.14 21.33 -4.42
N GLN A 55 -18.87 20.60 -5.27
CA GLN A 55 -20.30 20.35 -5.11
C GLN A 55 -20.53 18.93 -4.58
N VAL A 56 -21.32 18.82 -3.51
CA VAL A 56 -21.85 17.54 -3.03
C VAL A 56 -22.75 16.97 -4.14
N ASN A 57 -22.47 15.75 -4.61
CA ASN A 57 -23.16 15.07 -5.73
C ASN A 57 -22.85 15.63 -7.13
N GLN A 58 -21.63 16.09 -7.37
CA GLN A 58 -21.17 16.43 -8.71
C GLN A 58 -21.22 15.19 -9.63
N PRO A 59 -21.81 15.27 -10.84
CA PRO A 59 -22.00 14.09 -11.68
C PRO A 59 -20.67 13.60 -12.26
N GLY A 60 -20.22 12.44 -11.77
CA GLY A 60 -19.28 11.55 -12.46
C GLY A 60 -17.82 11.64 -12.07
N TYR A 61 -17.37 12.75 -11.46
CA TYR A 61 -15.99 12.94 -11.03
C TYR A 61 -15.92 13.42 -9.58
N ASP A 62 -14.83 13.07 -8.92
CA ASP A 62 -14.64 13.26 -7.48
C ASP A 62 -13.53 14.29 -7.20
N VAL A 63 -12.60 14.47 -8.14
CA VAL A 63 -11.43 15.35 -8.03
C VAL A 63 -11.26 16.15 -9.31
N VAL A 64 -10.78 17.40 -9.19
CA VAL A 64 -10.29 18.22 -10.31
C VAL A 64 -8.79 18.42 -10.12
N SER A 65 -7.97 18.02 -11.09
CA SER A 65 -6.50 18.14 -11.00
C SER A 65 -6.05 19.61 -11.07
N GLY A 66 -4.78 19.87 -10.73
CA GLY A 66 -4.19 21.21 -10.89
C GLY A 66 -4.21 21.73 -12.34
N ASN A 67 -4.34 20.81 -13.31
CA ASN A 67 -4.45 21.13 -14.74
C ASN A 67 -5.91 21.19 -15.23
N GLY A 68 -6.89 21.02 -14.34
CA GLY A 68 -8.32 21.09 -14.67
C GLY A 68 -8.95 19.78 -15.16
N GLU A 69 -8.23 18.64 -15.13
CA GLU A 69 -8.80 17.35 -15.51
C GLU A 69 -9.84 16.90 -14.48
N ARG A 70 -11.00 16.42 -14.94
CA ARG A 70 -12.02 15.81 -14.08
C ARG A 70 -11.72 14.34 -13.87
N ILE A 71 -11.43 13.98 -12.63
CA ILE A 71 -10.95 12.66 -12.25
C ILE A 71 -12.05 11.88 -11.54
N SER A 72 -12.40 10.70 -12.05
CA SER A 72 -13.20 9.73 -11.30
C SER A 72 -12.29 8.82 -10.49
N VAL A 73 -12.55 8.73 -9.19
CA VAL A 73 -11.79 7.94 -8.23
C VAL A 73 -12.60 6.71 -7.84
N LYS A 74 -11.93 5.56 -7.82
CA LYS A 74 -12.50 4.32 -7.29
C LYS A 74 -11.51 3.67 -6.36
N THR A 75 -11.93 3.47 -5.11
CA THR A 75 -11.11 2.82 -4.10
C THR A 75 -11.70 1.46 -3.75
N THR A 76 -10.83 0.45 -3.65
CA THR A 76 -11.19 -0.87 -3.13
C THR A 76 -10.28 -1.26 -1.98
N ALA A 77 -10.84 -1.93 -0.98
CA ALA A 77 -10.07 -2.62 0.06
C ALA A 77 -10.00 -4.14 -0.20
N MET A 78 -10.52 -4.62 -1.34
CA MET A 78 -10.44 -6.04 -1.70
C MET A 78 -9.02 -6.40 -2.15
N MET A 79 -8.42 -7.38 -1.47
CA MET A 79 -7.09 -7.90 -1.82
C MET A 79 -7.13 -8.96 -2.93
N SER A 80 -8.29 -9.57 -3.18
CA SER A 80 -8.44 -10.62 -4.19
C SER A 80 -8.48 -10.08 -5.62
N THR A 81 -8.04 -10.91 -6.57
CA THR A 81 -8.03 -10.58 -8.01
C THR A 81 -9.38 -10.79 -8.70
N ALA A 82 -10.33 -11.45 -8.02
CA ALA A 82 -11.64 -11.85 -8.54
C ALA A 82 -12.70 -10.72 -8.51
N GLY A 83 -12.35 -9.54 -7.99
CA GLY A 83 -13.27 -8.41 -7.91
C GLY A 83 -13.43 -7.61 -9.20
N HIS A 84 -14.38 -6.69 -9.18
CA HIS A 84 -14.60 -5.72 -10.26
C HIS A 84 -14.88 -4.33 -9.70
N ILE A 85 -14.45 -3.32 -10.45
CA ILE A 85 -14.75 -1.90 -10.19
C ILE A 85 -15.85 -1.47 -11.15
N ALA A 86 -16.92 -0.90 -10.61
CA ALA A 86 -18.04 -0.42 -11.40
C ALA A 86 -17.97 1.10 -11.63
N PHE A 87 -18.20 1.50 -12.88
CA PHE A 87 -18.36 2.88 -13.32
C PHE A 87 -19.80 3.09 -13.79
N SER A 88 -20.38 4.24 -13.45
CA SER A 88 -21.70 4.63 -13.96
C SER A 88 -21.56 5.08 -15.40
N ALA A 89 -22.22 4.40 -16.33
CA ALA A 89 -22.16 4.76 -17.76
C ALA A 89 -22.75 6.16 -18.01
N ASN A 90 -23.72 6.57 -17.20
CA ASN A 90 -24.43 7.85 -17.32
C ASN A 90 -23.59 9.06 -16.91
N SER A 91 -22.42 8.84 -16.30
CA SER A 91 -21.60 9.93 -15.79
C SER A 91 -20.16 9.91 -16.32
N LEU A 92 -19.81 8.89 -17.10
CA LEU A 92 -18.48 8.75 -17.68
C LEU A 92 -18.17 9.85 -18.70
N GLU A 93 -19.19 10.43 -19.35
CA GLU A 93 -19.00 11.53 -20.30
C GLU A 93 -18.41 12.81 -19.66
N PHE A 94 -18.53 12.95 -18.34
CA PHE A 94 -17.99 14.09 -17.59
C PHE A 94 -16.57 13.84 -17.06
N VAL A 95 -15.96 12.70 -17.37
CA VAL A 95 -14.69 12.24 -16.79
C VAL A 95 -13.59 12.25 -17.85
N ASP A 96 -12.48 12.89 -17.52
CA ASP A 96 -11.32 12.97 -18.41
C ASP A 96 -10.29 11.88 -18.07
N ARG A 97 -10.16 11.54 -16.78
CA ARG A 97 -9.15 10.62 -16.24
C ARG A 97 -9.74 9.73 -15.14
N VAL A 98 -9.26 8.50 -15.04
CA VAL A 98 -9.69 7.53 -14.03
C VAL A 98 -8.53 7.12 -13.17
N ILE A 99 -8.71 7.19 -11.85
CA ILE A 99 -7.77 6.66 -10.87
C ILE A 99 -8.45 5.54 -10.09
N VAL A 100 -7.83 4.37 -10.09
CA VAL A 100 -8.26 3.22 -9.28
C VAL A 100 -7.19 2.95 -8.23
N LEU A 101 -7.61 2.96 -6.96
CA LEU A 101 -6.76 2.79 -5.80
C LEU A 101 -7.13 1.53 -5.04
N ARG A 102 -6.12 0.90 -4.43
CA ARG A 102 -6.29 -0.19 -3.47
C ARG A 102 -5.77 0.24 -2.11
N LEU A 103 -6.59 0.08 -1.07
CA LEU A 103 -6.15 0.18 0.32
C LEU A 103 -5.69 -1.19 0.78
N ASN A 104 -4.39 -1.39 0.82
CA ASN A 104 -3.78 -2.60 1.36
C ASN A 104 -3.84 -2.54 2.88
N THR A 105 -4.72 -3.36 3.46
CA THR A 105 -5.00 -3.39 4.90
C THR A 105 -3.92 -4.13 5.70
N GLU A 106 -3.10 -4.96 5.05
CA GLU A 106 -2.00 -5.66 5.71
C GLU A 106 -0.79 -4.75 5.87
N GLU A 107 -0.46 -3.98 4.84
CA GLU A 107 0.67 -3.06 4.82
C GLU A 107 0.30 -1.63 5.22
N MET A 108 -0.99 -1.35 5.40
CA MET A 108 -1.57 -0.04 5.69
C MET A 108 -1.12 1.03 4.68
N GLN A 109 -1.22 0.69 3.39
CA GLN A 109 -0.73 1.50 2.27
C GLN A 109 -1.81 1.72 1.20
N ILE A 110 -1.69 2.85 0.49
CA ILE A 110 -2.50 3.16 -0.69
C ILE A 110 -1.69 2.79 -1.92
N GLU A 111 -2.24 1.92 -2.76
CA GLU A 111 -1.61 1.47 -4.00
C GLU A 111 -2.39 2.00 -5.20
N VAL A 112 -1.67 2.55 -6.19
CA VAL A 112 -2.28 3.00 -7.45
C VAL A 112 -2.35 1.81 -8.41
N LEU A 113 -3.56 1.28 -8.62
CA LEU A 113 -3.80 0.17 -9.55
C LEU A 113 -3.97 0.67 -11.00
N LEU A 114 -4.55 1.85 -11.16
CA LEU A 114 -4.75 2.50 -12.44
C LEU A 114 -4.66 4.01 -12.27
N ASP A 115 -3.96 4.64 -13.20
CA ASP A 115 -3.98 6.08 -13.37
C ASP A 115 -3.81 6.37 -14.87
N ALA A 116 -4.91 6.66 -15.56
CA ALA A 116 -4.92 6.81 -17.01
C ALA A 116 -6.09 7.69 -17.52
N PRO A 117 -5.93 8.32 -18.69
CA PRO A 117 -7.04 8.98 -19.39
C PRO A 117 -8.20 8.01 -19.64
N LEU A 118 -9.44 8.49 -19.56
CA LEU A 118 -10.62 7.65 -19.77
C LEU A 118 -10.59 6.95 -21.14
N ALA A 119 -10.10 7.65 -22.17
CA ALA A 119 -9.96 7.11 -23.53
C ALA A 119 -9.17 5.79 -23.57
N ASP A 120 -8.11 5.66 -22.75
CA ASP A 120 -7.27 4.47 -22.69
C ASP A 120 -7.91 3.34 -21.86
N VAL A 121 -8.82 3.71 -20.94
CA VAL A 121 -9.51 2.77 -20.04
C VAL A 121 -10.76 2.20 -20.70
N MET A 122 -11.42 2.95 -21.57
CA MET A 122 -12.66 2.56 -22.25
C MET A 122 -12.60 1.19 -22.94
N PRO A 123 -11.53 0.81 -23.67
CA PRO A 123 -11.40 -0.52 -24.26
C PRO A 123 -11.31 -1.67 -23.25
N MET A 124 -10.93 -1.37 -21.99
CA MET A 124 -10.78 -2.38 -20.94
C MET A 124 -12.10 -2.68 -20.22
N LEU A 125 -13.06 -1.74 -20.29
CA LEU A 125 -14.37 -1.82 -19.67
C LEU A 125 -15.28 -2.82 -20.38
N SER A 126 -16.09 -3.53 -19.60
CA SER A 126 -17.17 -4.34 -20.16
C SER A 126 -18.24 -3.48 -20.86
N PRO A 127 -19.02 -4.07 -21.78
CA PRO A 127 -20.21 -3.43 -22.32
C PRO A 127 -21.16 -2.97 -21.21
N THR A 128 -21.87 -1.88 -21.44
CA THR A 128 -22.82 -1.34 -20.46
C THR A 128 -23.90 -2.38 -20.13
N THR A 129 -23.99 -2.75 -18.86
CA THR A 129 -24.99 -3.67 -18.32
C THR A 129 -25.68 -2.99 -17.14
N VAL A 130 -27.00 -2.79 -17.21
CA VAL A 130 -27.79 -2.09 -16.17
C VAL A 130 -27.20 -0.71 -15.83
N GLY A 131 -26.86 0.08 -16.87
CA GLY A 131 -26.32 1.43 -16.71
C GLY A 131 -24.90 1.50 -16.11
N LYS A 132 -24.22 0.36 -15.93
CA LYS A 132 -22.86 0.30 -15.38
C LYS A 132 -21.90 -0.36 -16.37
N ARG A 133 -20.66 0.08 -16.33
CA ARG A 133 -19.52 -0.59 -16.98
C ARG A 133 -18.58 -1.11 -15.90
N THR A 134 -18.01 -2.28 -16.09
CA THR A 134 -17.15 -2.92 -15.08
C THR A 134 -15.73 -3.13 -15.58
N LEU A 135 -14.77 -2.93 -14.70
CA LEU A 135 -13.35 -3.21 -14.89
C LEU A 135 -12.92 -4.32 -13.93
N THR A 136 -12.45 -5.44 -14.46
CA THR A 136 -11.98 -6.57 -13.65
C THR A 136 -10.63 -6.24 -13.01
N LEU A 137 -10.46 -6.55 -11.72
CA LEU A 137 -9.22 -6.25 -10.98
C LEU A 137 -7.99 -6.95 -11.55
N SER A 138 -8.15 -8.16 -12.10
CA SER A 138 -7.06 -8.89 -12.78
C SER A 138 -6.36 -8.06 -13.87
N LYS A 139 -7.12 -7.34 -14.70
CA LYS A 139 -6.58 -6.47 -15.77
C LYS A 139 -5.76 -5.30 -15.23
N LEU A 140 -6.00 -4.89 -13.98
CA LEU A 140 -5.25 -3.82 -13.34
C LEU A 140 -3.94 -4.34 -12.74
N LEU A 141 -4.00 -5.49 -12.08
CA LEU A 141 -2.86 -6.08 -11.39
C LEU A 141 -1.78 -6.63 -12.35
N THR A 142 -2.15 -7.04 -13.56
CA THR A 142 -1.17 -7.45 -14.59
C THR A 142 -0.41 -6.25 -15.19
N ARG A 143 -0.91 -5.02 -15.02
CA ARG A 143 -0.37 -3.81 -15.67
C ARG A 143 0.63 -3.05 -14.78
N THR A 144 0.90 -3.52 -13.56
CA THR A 144 2.02 -2.97 -12.77
C THR A 144 3.30 -3.15 -13.57
N ARG A 145 3.90 -2.02 -13.98
CA ARG A 145 5.16 -2.02 -14.75
C ARG A 145 6.18 -2.86 -13.97
N PRO A 146 7.01 -3.69 -14.63
CA PRO A 146 8.14 -4.31 -13.96
C PRO A 146 8.97 -3.19 -13.34
N SER A 147 8.99 -3.10 -12.01
CA SER A 147 9.77 -2.07 -11.35
C SER A 147 11.23 -2.34 -11.66
N ARG A 148 12.01 -1.28 -11.82
CA ARG A 148 13.46 -1.39 -11.73
C ARG A 148 13.76 -2.10 -10.41
N ARG A 149 14.65 -3.09 -10.40
CA ARG A 149 15.06 -3.75 -9.15
C ARG A 149 15.60 -2.65 -8.23
N ALA A 150 14.91 -2.39 -7.13
CA ALA A 150 15.38 -1.44 -6.12
C ALA A 150 16.69 -1.97 -5.53
N ALA A 151 17.63 -1.09 -5.22
CA ALA A 151 18.87 -1.54 -4.58
C ALA A 151 18.57 -2.06 -3.18
N THR A 152 19.45 -2.91 -2.65
CA THR A 152 19.38 -3.39 -1.28
C THR A 152 20.03 -2.36 -0.36
N THR A 153 19.26 -1.88 0.62
CA THR A 153 19.71 -0.96 1.68
C THR A 153 20.40 -1.72 2.81
N SER A 154 19.81 -2.84 3.20
CA SER A 154 20.30 -3.67 4.29
C SER A 154 20.13 -5.15 3.96
N GLU A 155 21.13 -5.96 4.33
CA GLU A 155 21.12 -7.41 4.20
C GLU A 155 21.66 -8.03 5.50
N VAL A 156 21.03 -9.11 5.96
CA VAL A 156 21.50 -9.92 7.09
C VAL A 156 21.27 -11.41 6.79
N ARG A 157 22.11 -12.26 7.38
CA ARG A 157 21.97 -13.71 7.32
C ARG A 157 21.77 -14.29 8.71
N TYR A 158 20.83 -15.20 8.85
CA TYR A 158 20.54 -15.85 10.12
C TYR A 158 19.95 -17.24 9.88
N GLU A 159 20.60 -18.29 10.41
CA GLU A 159 20.09 -19.68 10.39
C GLU A 159 19.56 -20.14 9.00
N GLY A 160 20.31 -19.89 7.94
CA GLY A 160 19.94 -20.26 6.56
C GLY A 160 18.97 -19.30 5.85
N TYR A 161 18.53 -18.25 6.54
CA TYR A 161 17.73 -17.16 5.97
C TYR A 161 18.60 -15.99 5.53
N LEU A 162 18.24 -15.41 4.38
CA LEU A 162 18.73 -14.13 3.92
C LEU A 162 17.56 -13.15 3.96
N VAL A 163 17.67 -12.09 4.77
CA VAL A 163 16.65 -11.04 4.86
C VAL A 163 17.23 -9.77 4.27
N ARG A 164 16.56 -9.22 3.24
CA ARG A 164 16.97 -8.01 2.54
C ARG A 164 15.89 -6.94 2.65
N GLU A 165 16.30 -5.72 2.98
CA GLU A 165 15.48 -4.51 2.90
C GLU A 165 15.92 -3.71 1.68
N LEU A 166 14.98 -3.45 0.77
CA LEU A 166 15.23 -2.63 -0.42
C LEU A 166 15.09 -1.14 -0.12
N GLU A 167 15.57 -0.27 -1.01
CA GLU A 167 15.39 1.19 -0.92
C GLU A 167 13.92 1.62 -0.87
N SER A 168 13.01 0.80 -1.40
CA SER A 168 11.56 1.02 -1.31
C SER A 168 10.97 0.70 0.08
N GLY A 169 11.79 0.18 1.01
CA GLY A 169 11.36 -0.40 2.28
C GLY A 169 10.73 -1.79 2.14
N THR A 170 10.74 -2.39 0.94
CA THR A 170 10.25 -3.75 0.73
C THR A 170 11.18 -4.75 1.40
N ILE A 171 10.61 -5.75 2.06
CA ILE A 171 11.36 -6.85 2.68
C ILE A 171 11.28 -8.08 1.77
N GLU A 172 12.44 -8.60 1.39
CA GLU A 172 12.60 -9.86 0.68
C GLU A 172 13.25 -10.87 1.62
N VAL A 173 12.75 -12.11 1.62
CA VAL A 173 13.31 -13.21 2.39
C VAL A 173 13.63 -14.36 1.46
N GLU A 174 14.83 -14.91 1.59
CA GLU A 174 15.23 -16.18 0.99
C GLU A 174 15.56 -17.18 2.09
N ARG A 175 15.23 -18.45 1.86
CA ARG A 175 15.62 -19.57 2.72
C ARG A 175 16.41 -20.54 1.85
N GLU A 176 17.66 -20.84 2.23
CA GLU A 176 18.55 -21.71 1.45
C GLU A 176 18.67 -21.27 -0.02
N GLY A 177 18.71 -19.96 -0.28
CA GLY A 177 18.81 -19.37 -1.62
C GLY A 177 17.51 -19.36 -2.44
N VAL A 178 16.37 -19.76 -1.85
CA VAL A 178 15.06 -19.74 -2.51
C VAL A 178 14.19 -18.63 -1.92
N SER A 179 13.68 -17.74 -2.77
CA SER A 179 12.77 -16.66 -2.34
C SER A 179 11.47 -17.23 -1.76
N VAL A 180 11.08 -16.73 -0.60
CA VAL A 180 9.89 -17.19 0.13
C VAL A 180 8.75 -16.18 0.01
N GLN A 181 7.56 -16.68 -0.31
CA GLN A 181 6.30 -15.93 -0.34
C GLN A 181 5.18 -16.80 0.25
N PRO A 182 4.30 -16.24 1.11
CA PRO A 182 4.32 -14.87 1.65
C PRO A 182 5.45 -14.67 2.69
N VAL A 183 6.00 -13.46 2.75
CA VAL A 183 7.15 -13.12 3.61
C VAL A 183 6.77 -13.03 5.10
N LYS A 184 5.61 -12.43 5.43
CA LYS A 184 5.22 -12.10 6.81
C LYS A 184 5.21 -13.28 7.79
N PRO A 185 4.70 -14.49 7.44
CA PRO A 185 4.76 -15.64 8.34
C PRO A 185 6.18 -16.05 8.72
N VAL A 186 7.12 -16.04 7.77
CA VAL A 186 8.53 -16.37 8.02
C VAL A 186 9.19 -15.34 8.92
N LEU A 187 8.88 -14.04 8.72
CA LEU A 187 9.36 -13.00 9.63
C LEU A 187 8.83 -13.20 11.05
N ARG A 188 7.59 -13.67 11.24
CA ARG A 188 7.07 -13.97 12.58
C ARG A 188 7.82 -15.14 13.23
N GLU A 189 8.18 -16.17 12.48
CA GLU A 189 9.00 -17.28 12.97
C GLU A 189 10.38 -16.78 13.44
N LEU A 190 11.05 -15.97 12.62
CA LEU A 190 12.33 -15.35 12.95
C LEU A 190 12.23 -14.43 14.17
N ALA A 191 11.15 -13.65 14.27
CA ALA A 191 10.92 -12.78 15.42
C ALA A 191 10.79 -13.57 16.73
N VAL A 192 10.09 -14.71 16.73
CA VAL A 192 10.00 -15.60 17.90
C VAL A 192 11.38 -16.15 18.28
N GLN A 193 12.17 -16.60 17.29
CA GLN A 193 13.52 -17.11 17.54
C GLN A 193 14.46 -16.05 18.12
N LEU A 194 14.37 -14.82 17.63
CA LEU A 194 15.18 -13.68 18.05
C LEU A 194 14.62 -12.96 19.29
N ASN A 195 13.52 -13.45 19.87
CA ASN A 195 12.78 -12.82 20.96
C ASN A 195 12.41 -11.34 20.69
N VAL A 196 12.01 -11.06 19.45
CA VAL A 196 11.53 -9.76 18.98
C VAL A 196 10.01 -9.68 19.17
N GLY A 197 9.54 -8.59 19.78
CA GLY A 197 8.10 -8.34 19.94
C GLY A 197 7.37 -8.24 18.60
N LEU A 198 6.11 -8.69 18.57
CA LEU A 198 5.26 -8.65 17.36
C LEU A 198 4.38 -7.39 17.28
N LEU A 199 4.36 -6.57 18.33
CA LEU A 199 3.50 -5.40 18.46
C LEU A 199 4.31 -4.11 18.40
N ASN A 200 3.75 -3.09 17.76
CA ASN A 200 4.31 -1.75 17.70
C ASN A 200 3.96 -0.94 18.97
N SER A 201 4.47 0.30 19.06
CA SER A 201 4.26 1.20 20.20
C SER A 201 2.79 1.60 20.44
N ARG A 202 1.91 1.36 19.47
CA ARG A 202 0.46 1.61 19.56
C ARG A 202 -0.32 0.34 19.93
N GLY A 203 0.34 -0.79 20.11
CA GLY A 203 -0.29 -2.08 20.42
C GLY A 203 -0.79 -2.86 19.21
N ASN A 204 -0.56 -2.38 17.98
CA ASN A 204 -0.95 -3.10 16.76
C ASN A 204 0.16 -4.06 16.33
N GLU A 205 -0.19 -5.14 15.62
CA GLU A 205 0.82 -6.01 15.02
C GLU A 205 1.69 -5.25 14.02
N PHE A 206 2.98 -5.60 13.97
CA PHE A 206 3.87 -5.10 12.94
C PHE A 206 3.42 -5.54 11.53
N ASN A 207 3.47 -4.61 10.58
CA ASN A 207 3.41 -4.97 9.17
C ASN A 207 4.73 -5.60 8.70
N THR A 208 4.77 -6.12 7.47
CA THR A 208 5.94 -6.85 6.96
C THR A 208 7.20 -6.00 6.98
N ARG A 209 7.07 -4.70 6.64
CA ARG A 209 8.20 -3.76 6.65
C ARG A 209 8.75 -3.52 8.05
N GLN A 210 7.88 -3.15 8.99
CA GLN A 210 8.27 -2.88 10.37
C GLN A 210 8.91 -4.10 11.02
N LEU A 211 8.32 -5.28 10.84
CA LEU A 211 8.84 -6.52 11.40
C LEU A 211 10.20 -6.87 10.79
N GLY A 212 10.35 -6.73 9.47
CA GLY A 212 11.62 -6.98 8.78
C GLY A 212 12.73 -6.03 9.24
N THR A 213 12.46 -4.72 9.35
CA THR A 213 13.42 -3.75 9.87
C THR A 213 13.85 -4.11 11.29
N GLN A 214 12.92 -4.50 12.17
CA GLN A 214 13.23 -4.87 13.54
C GLN A 214 14.10 -6.14 13.61
N ILE A 215 13.80 -7.15 12.80
CA ILE A 215 14.60 -8.39 12.70
C ILE A 215 16.02 -8.09 12.22
N ILE A 216 16.17 -7.28 11.18
CA ILE A 216 17.48 -6.86 10.66
C ILE A 216 18.32 -6.17 11.76
N GLN A 217 17.70 -5.27 12.52
CA GLN A 217 18.37 -4.58 13.62
C GLN A 217 18.80 -5.54 14.73
N SER A 218 17.94 -6.49 15.11
CA SER A 218 18.25 -7.50 16.12
C SER A 218 19.38 -8.44 15.70
N ILE A 219 19.41 -8.91 14.45
CA ILE A 219 20.50 -9.76 13.96
C ILE A 219 21.83 -8.99 13.96
N ARG A 220 21.83 -7.73 13.49
CA ARG A 220 23.03 -6.89 13.53
C ARG A 220 23.52 -6.63 14.95
N ALA A 221 22.61 -6.47 15.91
CA ALA A 221 22.99 -6.31 17.32
C ALA A 221 23.70 -7.57 17.83
N LEU A 222 23.18 -8.76 17.52
CA LEU A 222 23.82 -10.03 17.87
C LEU A 222 25.19 -10.20 17.22
N GLU A 223 25.33 -9.89 15.92
CA GLU A 223 26.64 -9.91 15.23
C GLU A 223 27.65 -8.97 15.89
N ASN A 224 27.20 -7.78 16.29
CA ASN A 224 28.04 -6.78 16.95
C ASN A 224 28.37 -7.12 18.42
N GLU A 225 27.53 -7.88 19.13
CA GLU A 225 27.80 -8.37 20.49
C GLU A 225 28.79 -9.55 20.50
N ILE A 226 28.84 -10.33 19.42
CA ILE A 226 29.83 -11.41 19.23
C ILE A 226 31.23 -10.83 18.90
N ALA A 227 31.29 -9.71 18.18
CA ALA A 227 32.54 -9.06 17.77
C ALA A 227 33.50 -8.59 18.90
N PRO A 228 33.06 -8.07 20.06
CA PRO A 228 33.96 -7.68 21.15
C PRO A 228 34.59 -8.88 21.88
N GLY A 229 33.92 -10.03 21.93
CA GLY A 229 34.42 -11.23 22.64
C GLY A 229 35.58 -11.94 21.93
N ILE A 230 35.69 -11.80 20.60
CA ILE A 230 36.74 -12.47 19.81
C ILE A 230 38.00 -11.59 19.66
N ARG A 231 37.89 -10.26 19.78
CA ARG A 231 39.07 -9.37 19.74
C ARG A 231 39.99 -9.51 20.97
N ALA A 232 39.50 -10.02 22.09
CA ALA A 232 40.32 -10.28 23.28
C ALA A 232 41.13 -11.59 23.21
N LEU A 233 40.80 -12.50 22.29
CA LEU A 233 41.48 -13.80 22.13
C LEU A 233 42.47 -13.84 20.97
N ILE A 234 42.54 -12.79 20.15
CA ILE A 234 43.48 -12.68 19.00
C ILE A 234 44.56 -11.60 19.25
N ALA A 235 44.57 -10.97 20.45
CA ALA A 235 45.57 -9.97 20.82
C ALA A 235 46.68 -10.50 21.76
N GLU A 236 46.69 -11.80 22.08
CA GLU A 236 47.73 -12.45 22.90
C GLU A 236 48.34 -13.70 22.22
N GLU A 237 48.62 -13.63 20.93
CA GLU A 237 49.66 -14.47 20.26
C GLU A 237 50.51 -13.59 19.33
#